data_AF-A0A7C6ICA3-F1
#
_entry.id   AF-A0A7C6ICA3-F1
#
_cell.length_a   1.000
_cell.length_b   1.000
_cell.length_c   1.000
_cell.angle_alpha   90.00
_cell.angle_beta   90.00
_cell.angle_gamma   90.00
#
_symmetry.space_group_name_H-M   'P 1'
#
loop_
_entity.id
_entity.type
_entity.pdbx_description
1 polymer ?
#
loop_
_entity_poly.entity_id
_entity_poly.type
_entity_poly.pdbx_seq_one_letter_code
_entity_poly.pdbx_strand_id
1 'polypeptide(L)'
;MLRDFPPEVAASDTPTWRSPHGFLTWLVRGQAGLVTLMSLLVVAWQLPNVMSPWLLGRAIDAGMIARDPLATVGWAGLMLVAIVLGGAGGILQHTYVVRSWVIAIYELQKRVGFTTSRLGHLLARRTPTGEVLSVASSDADTFGATLEVLSRALGSLLAFGVVCTLMFTTSPPLALVVIIVSPLLLAASTPVLRPLSAAQQAERTQNSELTSLATDIVAGLRILRGIGGERTFGANYARQSQKVRFLGVRVGTWQGVVEAISVLVSGSLLVVLVYLGTHELAAGRLTVGQLISFVGYAIYMLWPLQTFFDFAQKWINGRVAAGKTSALLGQRAPWPRREASVGPNPRLVDAASGVVVEPGQFLGIVSADPDASAALVDRIGRYLPSMSGTFDEDNEESLKGRALREARRATYARREARARADA
;
A
#
# COMPACT_ATOMS: atom_id res chain seq x y z
N MET A 1 -15.45 -18.95 1.39
CA MET A 1 -16.60 -18.20 0.86
C MET A 1 -16.12 -16.82 0.42
N LEU A 2 -16.38 -16.43 -0.82
CA LEU A 2 -16.10 -15.06 -1.27
C LEU A 2 -16.98 -14.10 -0.44
N ARG A 3 -16.40 -13.03 0.11
CA ARG A 3 -17.20 -11.97 0.73
C ARG A 3 -18.05 -11.32 -0.36
N ASP A 4 -19.37 -11.34 -0.20
CA ASP A 4 -20.27 -10.68 -1.13
C ASP A 4 -20.25 -9.17 -0.95
N PHE A 5 -20.52 -8.48 -2.05
CA PHE A 5 -20.68 -7.03 -2.06
C PHE A 5 -22.14 -6.70 -1.74
N PRO A 6 -22.42 -5.72 -0.87
CA PRO A 6 -21.47 -4.94 -0.07
C PRO A 6 -20.98 -5.72 1.17
N PRO A 7 -19.70 -5.54 1.60
CA PRO A 7 -19.17 -6.28 2.75
C PRO A 7 -19.94 -5.95 4.02
N GLU A 8 -20.40 -6.97 4.74
CA GLU A 8 -20.96 -6.83 6.09
C GLU A 8 -19.81 -6.61 7.08
N VAL A 9 -19.76 -5.42 7.68
CA VAL A 9 -18.79 -5.09 8.73
C VAL A 9 -19.57 -4.98 10.03
N ALA A 10 -19.50 -6.02 10.87
CA ALA A 10 -20.13 -6.00 12.19
C ALA A 10 -19.44 -4.97 13.10
N ALA A 11 -20.24 -4.17 13.81
CA ALA A 11 -19.77 -3.12 14.72
C ALA A 11 -18.90 -3.63 15.89
N SER A 12 -18.97 -4.93 16.19
CA SER A 12 -18.19 -5.60 17.25
C SER A 12 -16.79 -6.02 16.82
N ASP A 13 -16.48 -5.97 15.53
CA ASP A 13 -15.23 -6.46 14.97
C ASP A 13 -14.16 -5.37 15.05
N THR A 14 -13.90 -4.88 16.27
CA THR A 14 -12.82 -3.92 16.51
C THR A 14 -11.48 -4.63 16.35
N PRO A 15 -10.67 -4.21 15.38
CA PRO A 15 -9.27 -4.60 15.29
C PRO A 15 -8.50 -4.56 16.62
N THR A 16 -7.92 -5.67 17.05
CA THR A 16 -6.91 -5.68 18.13
C THR A 16 -5.51 -5.32 17.63
N TRP A 17 -5.33 -5.16 16.31
CA TRP A 17 -4.02 -4.94 15.71
C TRP A 17 -3.51 -3.52 15.91
N ARG A 18 -2.70 -3.33 16.95
CA ARG A 18 -1.92 -2.12 17.21
C ARG A 18 -0.65 -1.99 16.34
N SER A 19 -0.40 -2.95 15.45
CA SER A 19 0.79 -2.96 14.60
C SER A 19 0.42 -2.91 13.10
N PRO A 20 1.20 -2.18 12.29
CA PRO A 20 1.01 -2.12 10.83
C PRO A 20 1.02 -3.51 10.18
N HIS A 21 1.90 -4.40 10.67
CA HIS A 21 2.00 -5.78 10.18
C HIS A 21 0.78 -6.63 10.55
N GLY A 22 0.24 -6.43 11.76
CA GLY A 22 -1.00 -7.09 12.20
C GLY A 22 -2.18 -6.72 11.31
N PHE A 23 -2.28 -5.45 10.89
CA PHE A 23 -3.34 -5.02 9.98
C PHE A 23 -3.22 -5.66 8.60
N LEU A 24 -2.04 -5.61 7.99
CA LEU A 24 -1.82 -6.20 6.66
C LEU A 24 -2.06 -7.71 6.65
N THR A 25 -1.59 -8.42 7.68
CA THR A 25 -1.82 -9.87 7.79
C THR A 25 -3.29 -10.21 8.00
N TRP A 26 -4.02 -9.40 8.78
CA TRP A 26 -5.47 -9.53 8.91
C TRP A 26 -6.18 -9.27 7.58
N LEU A 27 -5.80 -8.22 6.85
CA LEU A 27 -6.39 -7.88 5.55
C LEU A 27 -6.21 -9.03 4.54
N VAL A 28 -4.98 -9.56 4.43
CA VAL A 28 -4.67 -10.71 3.56
C VAL A 28 -5.44 -11.95 4.00
N ARG A 29 -5.53 -12.22 5.32
CA ARG A 29 -6.29 -13.37 5.84
C ARG A 29 -7.79 -13.25 5.61
N GLY A 30 -8.36 -12.06 5.78
CA GLY A 30 -9.76 -11.77 5.54
C GLY A 30 -10.19 -11.98 4.09
N GLN A 31 -9.24 -11.94 3.15
CA GLN A 31 -9.45 -12.19 1.74
C GLN A 31 -8.65 -13.38 1.20
N ALA A 32 -8.17 -14.28 2.05
CA ALA A 32 -7.22 -15.33 1.65
C ALA A 32 -7.75 -16.19 0.49
N GLY A 33 -9.02 -16.62 0.55
CA GLY A 33 -9.63 -17.40 -0.54
C GLY A 33 -9.70 -16.64 -1.87
N LEU A 34 -9.93 -15.32 -1.82
CA LEU A 34 -9.95 -14.46 -3.01
C LEU A 34 -8.53 -14.26 -3.55
N VAL A 35 -7.54 -14.02 -2.68
CA VAL A 35 -6.13 -13.90 -3.06
C VAL A 35 -5.62 -15.21 -3.67
N THR A 36 -5.99 -16.37 -3.13
CA THR A 36 -5.64 -17.68 -3.71
C THR A 36 -6.26 -17.85 -5.09
N LEU A 37 -7.57 -17.58 -5.24
CA LEU A 37 -8.24 -17.62 -6.53
C LEU A 37 -7.59 -16.68 -7.55
N MET A 38 -7.31 -15.43 -7.15
CA MET A 38 -6.62 -14.45 -7.99
C MET A 38 -5.24 -14.93 -8.39
N SER A 39 -4.47 -15.52 -7.47
CA SER A 39 -3.14 -16.07 -7.77
C SER A 39 -3.20 -17.22 -8.77
N LEU A 40 -4.21 -18.11 -8.65
CA LEU A 40 -4.44 -19.19 -9.62
C LEU A 40 -4.85 -18.65 -11.00
N LEU A 41 -5.72 -17.63 -11.03
CA LEU A 41 -6.12 -16.98 -12.27
C LEU A 41 -4.96 -16.20 -12.92
N VAL A 42 -4.01 -15.67 -12.13
CA VAL A 42 -2.77 -15.11 -12.67
C VAL A 42 -1.94 -16.20 -13.35
N VAL A 43 -1.85 -17.40 -12.78
CA VAL A 43 -1.15 -18.52 -13.44
C VAL A 43 -1.82 -18.88 -14.77
N ALA A 44 -3.16 -18.95 -14.79
CA ALA A 44 -3.91 -19.19 -16.02
C ALA A 44 -3.67 -18.08 -17.06
N TRP A 45 -3.70 -16.81 -16.65
CA TRP A 45 -3.37 -15.66 -17.51
C TRP A 45 -1.94 -15.72 -18.06
N GLN A 46 -0.98 -16.23 -17.27
CA GLN A 46 0.42 -16.37 -17.70
C GLN A 46 0.66 -17.59 -18.58
N LEU A 47 -0.31 -18.50 -18.70
CA LEU A 47 -0.17 -19.75 -19.46
C LEU A 47 0.26 -19.52 -20.92
N PRO A 48 -0.30 -18.57 -21.70
CA PRO A 48 0.19 -18.29 -23.05
C PRO A 48 1.64 -17.81 -23.02
N ASN A 49 1.98 -16.88 -22.12
CA ASN A 49 3.33 -16.32 -22.05
C ASN A 49 4.39 -17.39 -21.73
N VAL A 50 4.05 -18.37 -20.89
CA VAL A 50 4.92 -19.49 -20.54
C VAL A 50 4.92 -20.58 -21.61
N MET A 51 3.77 -20.93 -22.17
CA MET A 51 3.67 -22.05 -23.10
C MET A 51 4.04 -21.69 -24.54
N SER A 52 3.81 -20.43 -24.97
CA SER A 52 4.01 -20.00 -26.34
C SER A 52 5.43 -20.24 -26.86
N PRO A 53 6.53 -19.90 -26.15
CA PRO A 53 7.88 -20.19 -26.62
C PRO A 53 8.09 -21.69 -26.88
N TRP A 54 7.65 -22.55 -25.97
CA TRP A 54 7.80 -24.01 -26.08
C TRP A 54 6.91 -24.63 -27.15
N LEU A 55 5.65 -24.20 -27.26
CA LEU A 55 4.72 -24.64 -28.29
C LEU A 55 5.19 -24.22 -29.67
N LEU A 56 5.70 -23.00 -29.81
CA LEU A 56 6.29 -22.50 -31.05
C LEU A 56 7.53 -23.32 -31.42
N GLY A 57 8.41 -23.62 -30.46
CA GLY A 57 9.56 -24.49 -30.68
C GLY A 57 9.15 -25.88 -31.20
N ARG A 58 8.16 -26.50 -30.57
CA ARG A 58 7.61 -27.81 -31.00
C ARG A 58 6.97 -27.75 -32.39
N ALA A 59 6.23 -26.69 -32.70
CA ALA A 59 5.64 -26.50 -34.02
C ALA A 59 6.71 -26.40 -35.13
N ILE A 60 7.85 -25.78 -34.82
CA ILE A 60 8.98 -25.66 -35.75
C ILE A 60 9.67 -27.01 -35.93
N ASP A 61 10.05 -27.68 -34.85
CA ASP A 61 10.80 -28.95 -34.93
C ASP A 61 9.96 -30.09 -35.51
N ALA A 62 8.79 -30.35 -34.90
CA ALA A 62 7.94 -31.48 -35.26
C ALA A 62 7.05 -31.19 -36.47
N GLY A 63 6.85 -29.93 -36.82
CA GLY A 63 6.00 -29.52 -37.93
C GLY A 63 6.81 -29.06 -39.14
N MET A 64 7.40 -27.85 -39.06
CA MET A 64 8.05 -27.21 -40.20
C MET A 64 9.30 -27.95 -40.67
N ILE A 65 10.19 -28.33 -39.75
CA ILE A 65 11.46 -29.00 -40.07
C ILE A 65 11.19 -30.44 -40.50
N ALA A 66 10.34 -31.17 -39.77
CA ALA A 66 9.91 -32.52 -40.13
C ALA A 66 9.00 -32.58 -41.37
N ARG A 67 8.55 -31.43 -41.89
CA ARG A 67 7.60 -31.27 -43.01
C ARG A 67 6.26 -31.99 -42.79
N ASP A 68 5.79 -32.03 -41.54
CA ASP A 68 4.48 -32.57 -41.18
C ASP A 68 3.48 -31.41 -40.96
N PRO A 69 2.57 -31.18 -41.92
CA PRO A 69 1.57 -30.11 -41.80
C PRO A 69 0.55 -30.41 -40.69
N LEU A 70 0.28 -31.69 -40.39
CA LEU A 70 -0.72 -32.09 -39.39
C LEU A 70 -0.18 -31.84 -37.97
N ALA A 71 1.11 -32.14 -37.74
CA ALA A 71 1.80 -31.73 -36.52
C ALA A 71 1.87 -30.21 -36.37
N THR A 72 2.16 -29.48 -37.45
CA THR A 72 2.20 -28.00 -37.43
C THR A 72 0.86 -27.41 -36.99
N VAL A 73 -0.24 -27.86 -37.60
CA VAL A 73 -1.60 -27.42 -37.26
C VAL A 73 -1.99 -27.85 -35.85
N GLY A 74 -1.59 -29.06 -35.43
CA GLY A 74 -1.82 -29.55 -34.06
C GLY A 74 -1.18 -28.66 -32.99
N TRP A 75 0.11 -28.33 -33.15
CA TRP A 75 0.83 -27.46 -32.21
C TRP A 75 0.34 -26.00 -32.28
N ALA A 76 0.02 -25.49 -33.47
CA ALA A 76 -0.58 -24.16 -33.63
C ALA A 76 -1.98 -24.08 -32.99
N GLY A 77 -2.79 -25.13 -33.13
CA GLY A 77 -4.09 -25.28 -32.48
C GLY A 77 -3.96 -25.32 -30.96
N LEU A 78 -3.00 -26.06 -30.43
CA LEU A 78 -2.72 -26.09 -28.99
C LEU A 78 -2.25 -24.71 -28.48
N MET A 79 -1.47 -23.98 -29.27
CA MET A 79 -1.08 -22.60 -28.96
C MET A 79 -2.29 -21.66 -28.94
N LEU A 80 -3.21 -21.79 -29.90
CA LEU A 80 -4.45 -21.03 -29.90
C LEU A 80 -5.31 -21.32 -28.66
N VAL A 81 -5.45 -22.60 -28.28
CA VAL A 81 -6.16 -23.01 -27.06
C VAL A 81 -5.51 -22.38 -25.82
N ALA A 82 -4.18 -22.43 -25.71
CA ALA A 82 -3.46 -21.79 -24.60
C ALA A 82 -3.74 -20.28 -24.55
N ILE A 83 -3.69 -19.58 -25.69
CA ILE A 83 -4.00 -18.15 -25.80
C ILE A 83 -5.44 -17.85 -25.38
N VAL A 84 -6.42 -18.63 -25.83
CA VAL A 84 -7.84 -18.44 -25.47
C VAL A 84 -8.07 -18.68 -23.98
N LEU A 85 -7.50 -19.75 -23.42
CA LEU A 85 -7.59 -20.04 -21.97
C LEU A 85 -6.91 -18.96 -21.14
N GLY A 86 -5.75 -18.49 -21.58
CA GLY A 86 -5.06 -17.37 -20.95
C GLY A 86 -5.87 -16.09 -21.01
N GLY A 87 -6.42 -15.74 -22.17
CA GLY A 87 -7.28 -14.57 -22.35
C GLY A 87 -8.51 -14.60 -21.45
N ALA A 88 -9.22 -15.74 -21.40
CA ALA A 88 -10.33 -15.94 -20.48
C ALA A 88 -9.89 -15.83 -19.01
N GLY A 89 -8.76 -16.46 -18.66
CA GLY A 89 -8.12 -16.35 -17.35
C GLY A 89 -7.81 -14.91 -16.97
N GLY A 90 -7.32 -14.10 -17.91
CA GLY A 90 -7.03 -12.68 -17.73
C GLY A 90 -8.26 -11.83 -17.48
N ILE A 91 -9.34 -12.05 -18.23
CA ILE A 91 -10.62 -11.35 -18.03
C ILE A 91 -11.16 -11.67 -16.64
N LEU A 92 -11.17 -12.94 -16.25
CA LEU A 92 -11.61 -13.36 -14.92
C LEU A 92 -10.68 -12.77 -13.84
N GLN A 93 -9.36 -12.88 -14.02
CA GLN A 93 -8.36 -12.34 -13.10
C GLN A 93 -8.59 -10.85 -12.85
N HIS A 94 -8.71 -10.07 -13.92
CA HIS A 94 -8.92 -8.63 -13.82
C HIS A 94 -10.25 -8.29 -13.14
N THR A 95 -11.32 -9.05 -13.43
CA THR A 95 -12.62 -8.88 -12.78
C THR A 95 -12.55 -9.11 -11.28
N TYR A 96 -11.88 -10.19 -10.85
CA TYR A 96 -11.70 -10.49 -9.42
C TYR A 96 -10.74 -9.52 -8.73
N VAL A 97 -9.71 -9.03 -9.41
CA VAL A 97 -8.83 -7.94 -8.92
C VAL A 97 -9.65 -6.71 -8.61
N VAL A 98 -10.44 -6.22 -9.56
CA VAL A 98 -11.26 -5.01 -9.38
C VAL A 98 -12.30 -5.24 -8.27
N ARG A 99 -12.96 -6.40 -8.23
CA ARG A 99 -13.90 -6.75 -7.17
C ARG A 99 -13.24 -6.74 -5.78
N SER A 100 -12.07 -7.35 -5.66
CA SER A 100 -11.25 -7.36 -4.43
C SER A 100 -10.91 -5.96 -3.96
N TRP A 101 -10.45 -5.13 -4.90
CA TRP A 101 -10.06 -3.74 -4.67
C TRP A 101 -11.22 -2.91 -4.13
N VAL A 102 -12.39 -2.98 -4.77
CA VAL A 102 -13.60 -2.28 -4.34
C VAL A 102 -14.05 -2.77 -2.97
N ILE A 103 -14.07 -4.08 -2.71
CA ILE A 103 -14.45 -4.62 -1.40
C ILE A 103 -13.52 -4.09 -0.30
N ALA A 104 -12.21 -4.06 -0.54
CA ALA A 104 -11.23 -3.55 0.42
C ALA A 104 -11.45 -2.06 0.73
N ILE A 105 -11.71 -1.24 -0.29
CA ILE A 105 -12.01 0.19 -0.14
C ILE A 105 -13.28 0.41 0.70
N TYR A 106 -14.38 -0.24 0.32
CA TYR A 106 -15.66 -0.09 1.02
C TYR A 106 -15.60 -0.59 2.47
N GLU A 107 -14.90 -1.70 2.71
CA GLU A 107 -14.70 -2.22 4.07
C GLU A 107 -13.94 -1.21 4.94
N LEU A 108 -12.87 -0.61 4.41
CA LEU A 108 -12.12 0.41 5.14
C LEU A 108 -12.96 1.67 5.38
N GLN A 109 -13.69 2.15 4.37
CA GLN A 109 -14.57 3.31 4.49
C GLN A 109 -15.65 3.10 5.55
N LYS A 110 -16.30 1.93 5.60
CA LYS A 110 -17.27 1.59 6.65
C LYS A 110 -16.63 1.61 8.05
N ARG A 111 -15.42 1.05 8.20
CA ARG A 111 -14.69 1.02 9.48
C ARG A 111 -14.25 2.40 9.94
N VAL A 112 -13.79 3.25 9.02
CA VAL A 112 -13.47 4.65 9.30
C VAL A 112 -14.75 5.38 9.70
N GLY A 113 -15.83 5.24 8.93
CA GLY A 113 -17.14 5.82 9.25
C GLY A 113 -17.62 5.45 10.65
N PHE A 114 -17.60 4.16 11.01
CA PHE A 114 -17.94 3.71 12.36
C PHE A 114 -17.03 4.30 13.43
N THR A 115 -15.72 4.38 13.18
CA THR A 115 -14.76 4.96 14.12
C THR A 115 -14.99 6.47 14.31
N THR A 116 -15.27 7.19 13.22
CA THR A 116 -15.63 8.60 13.23
C THR A 116 -16.94 8.84 14.00
N SER A 117 -17.98 8.04 13.75
CA SER A 117 -19.24 8.13 14.51
C SER A 117 -19.07 7.78 15.98
N ARG A 118 -18.23 6.78 16.30
CA ARG A 118 -17.98 6.33 17.68
C ARG A 118 -17.18 7.33 18.51
N LEU A 119 -16.22 8.03 17.89
CA LEU A 119 -15.35 9.00 18.58
C LEU A 119 -15.90 10.44 18.52
N GLY A 120 -16.71 10.77 17.51
CA GLY A 120 -17.32 12.08 17.34
C GLY A 120 -16.29 13.21 17.37
N HIS A 121 -16.52 14.22 18.22
CA HIS A 121 -15.62 15.36 18.39
C HIS A 121 -14.21 14.98 18.88
N LEU A 122 -14.03 13.83 19.56
CA LEU A 122 -12.70 13.44 20.06
C LEU A 122 -11.74 13.15 18.92
N LEU A 123 -12.26 12.64 17.81
CA LEU A 123 -11.42 12.29 16.69
C LEU A 123 -10.79 13.54 16.07
N ALA A 124 -11.57 14.62 15.90
CA ALA A 124 -11.08 15.89 15.36
C ALA A 124 -9.98 16.53 16.21
N ARG A 125 -9.93 16.24 17.52
CA ARG A 125 -8.87 16.68 18.43
C ARG A 125 -7.62 15.79 18.40
N ARG A 126 -7.79 14.50 18.09
CA ARG A 126 -6.70 13.50 18.12
C ARG A 126 -6.06 13.27 16.76
N THR A 127 -6.77 13.55 15.68
CA THR A 127 -6.32 13.26 14.32
C THR A 127 -6.80 14.35 13.37
N PRO A 128 -5.90 14.93 12.56
CA PRO A 128 -6.28 15.91 11.56
C PRO A 128 -7.33 15.33 10.59
N THR A 129 -8.34 16.12 10.24
CA THR A 129 -9.41 15.72 9.30
C THR A 129 -8.84 15.23 7.96
N GLY A 130 -7.75 15.84 7.50
CA GLY A 130 -7.06 15.42 6.27
C GLY A 130 -6.44 14.02 6.37
N GLU A 131 -5.95 13.62 7.54
CA GLU A 131 -5.43 12.26 7.75
C GLU A 131 -6.57 11.23 7.75
N VAL A 132 -7.71 11.55 8.37
CA VAL A 132 -8.92 10.70 8.31
C VAL A 132 -9.40 10.53 6.87
N LEU A 133 -9.42 11.60 6.08
CA LEU A 133 -9.81 11.56 4.68
C LEU A 133 -8.80 10.75 3.83
N SER A 134 -7.50 10.92 4.07
CA SER A 134 -6.44 10.13 3.42
C SER A 134 -6.64 8.64 3.70
N VAL A 135 -6.92 8.27 4.95
CA VAL A 135 -7.14 6.87 5.34
C VAL A 135 -8.39 6.30 4.65
N ALA A 136 -9.46 7.08 4.54
CA ALA A 136 -10.71 6.66 3.89
C ALA A 136 -10.64 6.61 2.34
N SER A 137 -9.62 7.22 1.73
CA SER A 137 -9.48 7.35 0.28
C SER A 137 -8.17 6.76 -0.25
N SER A 138 -7.08 7.54 -0.25
CA SER A 138 -5.80 7.17 -0.86
C SER A 138 -5.14 5.95 -0.21
N ASP A 139 -5.24 5.79 1.10
CA ASP A 139 -4.66 4.63 1.77
C ASP A 139 -5.52 3.38 1.51
N ALA A 140 -6.85 3.54 1.38
CA ALA A 140 -7.77 2.49 0.98
C ALA A 140 -7.40 1.91 -0.39
N ASP A 141 -7.10 2.79 -1.34
CA ASP A 141 -6.63 2.42 -2.67
C ASP A 141 -5.32 1.63 -2.63
N THR A 142 -4.39 2.10 -1.79
CA THR A 142 -3.08 1.46 -1.59
C THR A 142 -3.21 0.02 -1.10
N PHE A 143 -4.21 -0.30 -0.27
CA PHE A 143 -4.43 -1.68 0.20
C PHE A 143 -4.89 -2.62 -0.90
N GLY A 144 -5.83 -2.19 -1.76
CA GLY A 144 -6.24 -2.99 -2.92
C GLY A 144 -5.09 -3.20 -3.90
N ALA A 145 -4.31 -2.15 -4.18
CA ALA A 145 -3.10 -2.26 -4.99
C ALA A 145 -2.05 -3.20 -4.38
N THR A 146 -1.93 -3.25 -3.05
CA THR A 146 -1.01 -4.15 -2.33
C THR A 146 -1.46 -5.62 -2.44
N LEU A 147 -2.76 -5.89 -2.37
CA LEU A 147 -3.30 -7.25 -2.55
C LEU A 147 -3.17 -7.72 -4.00
N GLU A 148 -3.48 -6.83 -4.96
CA GLU A 148 -3.31 -7.08 -6.39
C GLU A 148 -1.86 -7.48 -6.70
N VAL A 149 -0.89 -6.65 -6.31
CA VAL A 149 0.52 -6.93 -6.59
C VAL A 149 1.04 -8.16 -5.85
N LEU A 150 0.53 -8.47 -4.65
CA LEU A 150 0.89 -9.70 -3.94
C LEU A 150 0.44 -10.94 -4.73
N SER A 151 -0.81 -10.94 -5.21
CA SER A 151 -1.33 -12.04 -6.03
C SER A 151 -0.55 -12.18 -7.36
N ARG A 152 -0.19 -11.05 -7.96
CA ARG A 152 0.62 -11.00 -9.19
C ARG A 152 2.02 -11.52 -8.95
N ALA A 153 2.69 -11.10 -7.88
CA ALA A 153 4.04 -11.58 -7.52
C ALA A 153 4.07 -13.09 -7.24
N LEU A 154 3.06 -13.62 -6.52
CA LEU A 154 2.94 -15.07 -6.29
C LEU A 154 2.72 -15.83 -7.60
N GLY A 155 1.82 -15.34 -8.46
CA GLY A 155 1.57 -15.95 -9.77
C GLY A 155 2.79 -15.89 -10.70
N SER A 156 3.52 -14.76 -10.71
CA SER A 156 4.77 -14.62 -11.46
C SER A 156 5.88 -15.53 -10.93
N LEU A 157 5.97 -15.76 -9.62
CA LEU A 157 6.92 -16.71 -9.02
C LEU A 157 6.60 -18.15 -9.44
N LEU A 158 5.32 -18.53 -9.45
CA LEU A 158 4.89 -19.85 -9.93
C LEU A 158 5.20 -20.02 -11.42
N ALA A 159 4.87 -19.01 -12.24
CA ALA A 159 5.16 -19.01 -13.67
C ALA A 159 6.68 -19.08 -13.95
N PHE A 160 7.49 -18.35 -13.18
CA PHE A 160 8.96 -18.45 -13.21
C PHE A 160 9.42 -19.88 -12.91
N GLY A 161 8.86 -20.52 -11.89
CA GLY A 161 9.12 -21.92 -11.58
C GLY A 161 8.85 -22.85 -12.75
N VAL A 162 7.68 -22.70 -13.40
CA VAL A 162 7.31 -23.51 -14.58
C VAL A 162 8.29 -23.30 -15.74
N VAL A 163 8.66 -22.05 -16.06
CA VAL A 163 9.66 -21.76 -17.10
C VAL A 163 11.00 -22.42 -16.78
N CYS A 164 11.48 -22.28 -15.53
CA CYS A 164 12.72 -22.91 -15.08
C CYS A 164 12.66 -24.44 -15.22
N THR A 165 11.54 -25.08 -14.85
CA THR A 165 11.34 -26.52 -15.04
C THR A 165 11.40 -26.90 -16.52
N LEU A 166 10.68 -26.18 -17.40
CA LEU A 166 10.67 -26.45 -18.84
C LEU A 166 12.07 -26.29 -19.46
N MET A 167 12.79 -25.25 -19.07
CA MET A 167 14.18 -25.03 -19.50
C MET A 167 15.11 -26.14 -19.01
N PHE A 168 15.02 -26.55 -17.75
CA PHE A 168 15.84 -27.63 -17.20
C PHE A 168 15.62 -28.97 -17.91
N THR A 169 14.38 -29.29 -18.28
CA THR A 169 14.09 -30.52 -19.05
C THR A 169 14.63 -30.48 -20.48
N THR A 170 14.95 -29.30 -21.00
CA THR A 170 15.44 -29.12 -22.37
C THR A 170 16.97 -29.01 -22.41
N SER A 171 17.55 -28.11 -21.62
CA SER A 171 19.00 -27.95 -21.49
C SER A 171 19.36 -27.40 -20.09
N PRO A 172 19.87 -28.25 -19.19
CA PRO A 172 20.32 -27.83 -17.87
C PRO A 172 21.33 -26.67 -17.85
N PRO A 173 22.35 -26.58 -18.73
CA PRO A 173 23.30 -25.47 -18.67
C PRO A 173 22.64 -24.11 -18.98
N LEU A 174 21.77 -24.05 -19.99
CA LEU A 174 21.04 -22.82 -20.33
C LEU A 174 20.04 -22.43 -19.23
N ALA A 175 19.38 -23.40 -18.61
CA ALA A 175 18.50 -23.16 -17.47
C ALA A 175 19.26 -22.54 -16.29
N LEU A 176 20.46 -23.05 -15.98
CA LEU A 176 21.30 -22.54 -14.90
C LEU A 176 21.71 -21.09 -15.14
N VAL A 177 22.07 -20.73 -16.38
CA VAL A 177 22.39 -19.35 -16.76
C VAL A 177 21.22 -18.42 -16.46
N VAL A 178 20.01 -18.79 -16.87
CA VAL A 178 18.81 -17.98 -16.62
C VAL A 178 18.52 -17.84 -15.12
N ILE A 179 18.65 -18.92 -14.36
CA ILE A 179 18.42 -18.91 -12.91
C ILE A 179 19.45 -18.06 -12.16
N ILE A 180 20.69 -17.96 -12.66
CA ILE A 180 21.74 -17.12 -12.06
C ILE A 180 21.56 -15.65 -12.48
N VAL A 181 21.24 -15.40 -13.76
CA VAL A 181 21.12 -14.02 -14.27
C VAL A 181 19.85 -13.33 -13.77
N SER A 182 18.76 -14.06 -13.55
CA SER A 182 17.50 -13.50 -12.99
C SER A 182 17.67 -12.80 -11.62
N PRO A 183 18.30 -13.39 -10.59
CA PRO A 183 18.60 -12.70 -9.34
C PRO A 183 19.72 -11.66 -9.50
N LEU A 184 20.66 -11.85 -10.44
CA LEU A 184 21.68 -10.84 -10.74
C LEU A 184 21.05 -9.55 -11.29
N LEU A 185 20.02 -9.67 -12.14
CA LEU A 185 19.20 -8.55 -12.63
C LEU A 185 18.56 -7.76 -11.48
N LEU A 186 17.95 -8.47 -10.52
CA LEU A 186 17.38 -7.86 -9.31
C LEU A 186 18.48 -7.14 -8.50
N ALA A 187 19.60 -7.82 -8.26
CA ALA A 187 20.71 -7.30 -7.48
C ALA A 187 21.34 -6.07 -8.12
N ALA A 188 21.55 -6.06 -9.44
CA ALA A 188 22.13 -4.96 -10.19
C ALA A 188 21.26 -3.69 -10.17
N SER A 189 19.93 -3.86 -10.15
CA SER A 189 18.99 -2.73 -10.13
C SER A 189 18.74 -2.18 -8.73
N THR A 190 18.85 -3.02 -7.69
CA THR A 190 18.62 -2.65 -6.28
C THR A 190 19.38 -1.40 -5.81
N PRO A 191 20.69 -1.21 -6.07
CA PRO A 191 21.42 -0.03 -5.59
C PRO A 191 20.90 1.28 -6.17
N VAL A 192 20.27 1.26 -7.35
CA VAL A 192 19.72 2.46 -8.02
C VAL A 192 18.36 2.85 -7.46
N LEU A 193 17.66 1.94 -6.78
CA LEU A 193 16.34 2.22 -6.20
C LEU A 193 16.41 3.27 -5.09
N ARG A 194 17.43 3.22 -4.23
CA ARG A 194 17.60 4.20 -3.14
C ARG A 194 17.73 5.65 -3.63
N PRO A 195 18.68 5.98 -4.54
CA PRO A 195 18.81 7.34 -5.04
C PRO A 195 17.61 7.78 -5.88
N LEU A 196 16.98 6.87 -6.65
CA LEU A 196 15.73 7.16 -7.35
C LEU A 196 14.62 7.57 -6.38
N SER A 197 14.43 6.79 -5.31
CA SER A 197 13.40 7.05 -4.29
C SER A 197 13.65 8.37 -3.56
N ALA A 198 14.91 8.66 -3.22
CA ALA A 198 15.30 9.93 -2.61
C ALA A 198 15.08 11.13 -3.55
N ALA A 199 15.38 10.97 -4.84
CA ALA A 199 15.14 12.00 -5.85
C ALA A 199 13.64 12.26 -6.04
N GLN A 200 12.83 11.20 -6.14
CA GLN A 200 11.37 11.30 -6.24
C GLN A 200 10.77 11.98 -5.01
N GLN A 201 11.23 11.64 -3.80
CA GLN A 201 10.73 12.27 -2.59
C GLN A 201 11.06 13.77 -2.56
N ALA A 202 12.29 14.15 -2.94
CA ALA A 202 12.70 15.56 -2.98
C ALA A 202 11.88 16.37 -4.00
N GLU A 203 11.65 15.80 -5.19
CA GLU A 203 10.81 16.42 -6.23
C GLU A 203 9.37 16.59 -5.75
N ARG A 204 8.76 15.54 -5.18
CA ARG A 204 7.39 15.60 -4.65
C ARG A 204 7.21 16.63 -3.54
N THR A 205 8.16 16.73 -2.61
CA THR A 205 8.10 17.74 -1.54
C THR A 205 8.13 19.15 -2.12
N GLN A 206 9.08 19.45 -3.02
CA GLN A 206 9.21 20.79 -3.61
C GLN A 206 8.04 21.12 -4.56
N ASN A 207 7.52 20.15 -5.30
CA ASN A 207 6.35 20.33 -6.14
C ASN A 207 5.08 20.63 -5.31
N SER A 208 4.96 20.00 -4.13
CA SER A 208 3.87 20.30 -3.18
C SER A 208 3.98 21.73 -2.63
N GLU A 209 5.17 22.15 -2.21
CA GLU A 209 5.42 23.54 -1.76
C GLU A 209 5.12 24.57 -2.87
N LEU A 210 5.54 24.29 -4.11
CA LEU A 210 5.27 25.15 -5.26
C LEU A 210 3.77 25.25 -5.57
N THR A 211 3.04 24.14 -5.44
CA THR A 211 1.58 24.09 -5.64
C THR A 211 0.85 24.89 -4.56
N SER A 212 1.28 24.79 -3.30
CA SER A 212 0.77 25.62 -2.21
C SER A 212 1.02 27.10 -2.48
N LEU A 213 2.25 27.48 -2.87
CA LEU A 213 2.57 28.87 -3.24
C LEU A 213 1.68 29.38 -4.38
N ALA A 214 1.45 28.56 -5.42
CA ALA A 214 0.54 28.92 -6.51
C ALA A 214 -0.89 29.17 -5.99
N THR A 215 -1.37 28.30 -5.11
CA THR A 215 -2.71 28.41 -4.51
C THR A 215 -2.84 29.70 -3.69
N ASP A 216 -1.82 30.03 -2.89
CA ASP A 216 -1.79 31.25 -2.08
C ASP A 216 -1.75 32.52 -2.94
N ILE A 217 -0.96 32.52 -4.02
CA ILE A 217 -0.91 33.64 -4.97
C ILE A 217 -2.27 33.85 -5.64
N VAL A 218 -2.93 32.78 -6.08
CA VAL A 218 -4.23 32.84 -6.75
C VAL A 218 -5.32 33.30 -5.79
N ALA A 219 -5.37 32.76 -4.57
CA ALA A 219 -6.32 33.16 -3.54
C ALA A 219 -6.11 34.63 -3.11
N GLY A 220 -4.86 35.08 -3.01
CA GLY A 220 -4.47 36.44 -2.63
C GLY A 220 -4.43 37.44 -3.79
N LEU A 221 -4.72 37.04 -5.03
CA LEU A 221 -4.41 37.84 -6.22
C LEU A 221 -5.05 39.24 -6.20
N ARG A 222 -6.26 39.37 -5.66
CA ARG A 222 -6.93 40.67 -5.51
C ARG A 222 -6.15 41.62 -4.59
N ILE A 223 -5.61 41.09 -3.49
CA ILE A 223 -4.80 41.86 -2.53
C ILE A 223 -3.47 42.23 -3.19
N LEU A 224 -2.82 41.27 -3.86
CA LEU A 224 -1.58 41.48 -4.62
C LEU A 224 -1.70 42.59 -5.67
N ARG A 225 -2.83 42.67 -6.38
CA ARG A 225 -3.14 43.76 -7.32
C ARG A 225 -3.27 45.10 -6.63
N GLY A 226 -3.93 45.13 -5.47
CA GLY A 226 -4.08 46.36 -4.68
C GLY A 226 -2.74 46.94 -4.20
N ILE A 227 -1.75 46.09 -3.90
CA ILE A 227 -0.42 46.50 -3.43
C ILE A 227 0.66 46.55 -4.54
N GLY A 228 0.32 46.16 -5.78
CA GLY A 228 1.27 46.11 -6.91
C GLY A 228 2.34 45.00 -6.83
N GLY A 229 2.10 43.92 -6.07
CA GLY A 229 3.09 42.88 -5.78
C GLY A 229 3.21 41.74 -6.81
N GLU A 230 2.37 41.73 -7.85
CA GLU A 230 2.20 40.58 -8.78
C GLU A 230 3.52 40.15 -9.43
N ARG A 231 4.34 41.10 -9.89
CA ARG A 231 5.63 40.79 -10.55
C ARG A 231 6.63 40.14 -9.59
N THR A 232 6.67 40.57 -8.34
CA THR A 232 7.60 40.04 -7.33
C THR A 232 7.25 38.60 -6.98
N PHE A 233 5.97 38.32 -6.71
CA PHE A 233 5.52 36.96 -6.41
C PHE A 233 5.58 36.04 -7.63
N GLY A 234 5.28 36.55 -8.83
CA GLY A 234 5.46 35.82 -10.09
C GLY A 234 6.91 35.45 -10.35
N ALA A 235 7.85 36.37 -10.11
CA ALA A 235 9.28 36.09 -10.23
C ALA A 235 9.78 35.08 -9.17
N ASN A 236 9.24 35.13 -7.95
CA ASN A 236 9.52 34.13 -6.92
C ASN A 236 9.00 32.75 -7.33
N TYR A 237 7.76 32.67 -7.82
CA TYR A 237 7.18 31.43 -8.34
C TYR A 237 8.03 30.86 -9.48
N ALA A 238 8.41 31.69 -10.46
CA ALA A 238 9.27 31.28 -11.57
C ALA A 238 10.64 30.76 -11.10
N ARG A 239 11.21 31.34 -10.05
CA ARG A 239 12.47 30.88 -9.46
C ARG A 239 12.31 29.52 -8.75
N GLN A 240 11.24 29.33 -8.00
CA GLN A 240 10.96 28.08 -7.31
C GLN A 240 10.59 26.96 -8.29
N SER A 241 9.88 27.28 -9.38
CA SER A 241 9.54 26.30 -10.42
C SER A 241 10.78 25.74 -11.12
N GLN A 242 11.84 26.54 -11.30
CA GLN A 242 13.12 26.01 -11.82
C GLN A 242 13.79 25.00 -10.87
N LYS A 243 13.60 25.13 -9.55
CA LYS A 243 14.10 24.13 -8.59
C LYS A 243 13.38 22.80 -8.76
N VAL A 244 12.04 22.83 -8.87
CA VAL A 244 11.23 21.63 -9.15
C VAL A 244 11.64 21.01 -10.48
N ARG A 245 11.85 21.82 -11.53
CA ARG A 245 12.36 21.33 -12.82
C ARG A 245 13.71 20.61 -12.67
N PHE A 246 14.68 21.17 -11.96
CA PHE A 246 15.98 20.51 -11.76
C PHE A 246 15.84 19.17 -11.02
N LEU A 247 14.97 19.11 -10.00
CA LEU A 247 14.67 17.87 -9.31
C LEU A 247 13.97 16.85 -10.22
N GLY A 248 13.05 17.31 -11.07
CA GLY A 248 12.39 16.49 -12.09
C GLY A 248 13.39 15.92 -13.10
N VAL A 249 14.36 16.71 -13.57
CA VAL A 249 15.45 16.21 -14.42
C VAL A 249 16.25 15.14 -13.69
N ARG A 250 16.59 15.35 -12.41
CA ARG A 250 17.31 14.36 -11.60
C ARG A 250 16.52 13.06 -11.42
N VAL A 251 15.20 13.13 -11.24
CA VAL A 251 14.32 11.95 -11.23
C VAL A 251 14.38 11.24 -12.58
N GLY A 252 14.24 11.98 -13.68
CA GLY A 252 14.34 11.44 -15.04
C GLY A 252 15.70 10.78 -15.32
N THR A 253 16.80 11.35 -14.83
CA THR A 253 18.14 10.75 -14.94
C THR A 253 18.19 9.39 -14.22
N TRP A 254 17.71 9.31 -12.98
CA TRP A 254 17.70 8.04 -12.25
C TRP A 254 16.76 7.00 -12.86
N GLN A 255 15.61 7.42 -13.40
CA GLN A 255 14.73 6.52 -14.17
C GLN A 255 15.44 5.99 -15.42
N GLY A 256 16.11 6.87 -16.17
CA GLY A 256 16.91 6.47 -17.32
C GLY A 256 18.05 5.50 -16.98
N VAL A 257 18.69 5.65 -15.82
CA VAL A 257 19.71 4.68 -15.33
C VAL A 257 19.07 3.32 -15.05
N VAL A 258 17.90 3.26 -14.40
CA VAL A 258 17.20 2.00 -14.15
C VAL A 258 16.82 1.30 -15.46
N GLU A 259 16.27 2.06 -16.41
CA GLU A 259 15.90 1.54 -17.73
C GLU A 259 17.12 1.06 -18.52
N ALA A 260 18.22 1.83 -18.52
CA ALA A 260 19.47 1.46 -19.16
C ALA A 260 20.07 0.17 -18.58
N ILE A 261 20.06 0.00 -17.25
CA ILE A 261 20.50 -1.25 -16.60
C ILE A 261 19.59 -2.41 -17.00
N SER A 262 18.27 -2.19 -17.00
CA SER A 262 17.31 -3.22 -17.40
C SER A 262 17.55 -3.70 -18.83
N VAL A 263 17.74 -2.77 -19.78
CA VAL A 263 18.05 -3.07 -21.19
C VAL A 263 19.42 -3.73 -21.33
N LEU A 264 20.45 -3.21 -20.66
CA LEU A 264 21.82 -3.75 -20.77
C LEU A 264 21.91 -5.18 -20.26
N VAL A 265 21.31 -5.48 -19.11
CA VAL A 265 21.40 -6.81 -18.51
C VAL A 265 20.45 -7.81 -19.20
N SER A 266 19.26 -7.39 -19.62
CA SER A 266 18.37 -8.27 -20.39
C SER A 266 18.87 -8.53 -21.80
N GLY A 267 19.42 -7.50 -22.46
CA GLY A 267 20.09 -7.63 -23.75
C GLY A 267 21.32 -8.52 -23.66
N SER A 268 22.15 -8.38 -22.61
CA SER A 268 23.31 -9.26 -22.42
C SER A 268 22.90 -10.69 -22.12
N LEU A 269 21.84 -10.92 -21.33
CA LEU A 269 21.26 -12.26 -21.14
C LEU A 269 20.83 -12.88 -22.47
N LEU A 270 20.12 -12.13 -23.31
CA LEU A 270 19.70 -12.60 -24.62
C LEU A 270 20.92 -12.95 -25.49
N VAL A 271 21.94 -12.09 -25.56
CA VAL A 271 23.17 -12.36 -26.31
C VAL A 271 23.88 -13.62 -25.81
N VAL A 272 24.01 -13.78 -24.49
CA VAL A 272 24.64 -14.98 -23.89
C VAL A 272 23.84 -16.24 -24.21
N LEU A 273 22.51 -16.21 -24.10
CA LEU A 273 21.67 -17.36 -24.40
C LEU A 273 21.68 -17.73 -25.88
N VAL A 274 21.68 -16.73 -26.77
CA VAL A 274 21.83 -16.97 -28.21
C VAL A 274 23.20 -17.56 -28.50
N TYR A 275 24.28 -17.01 -27.94
CA TYR A 275 25.65 -17.52 -28.14
C TYR A 275 25.83 -18.95 -27.64
N LEU A 276 25.40 -19.24 -26.41
CA LEU A 276 25.48 -20.60 -25.84
C LEU A 276 24.55 -21.55 -26.59
N GLY A 277 23.34 -21.10 -26.91
CA GLY A 277 22.34 -21.90 -27.61
C GLY A 277 22.74 -22.25 -29.05
N THR A 278 23.40 -21.34 -29.78
CA THR A 278 23.92 -21.64 -31.12
C THR A 278 25.09 -22.61 -31.07
N HIS A 279 25.95 -22.52 -30.05
CA HIS A 279 27.03 -23.49 -29.84
C HIS A 279 26.48 -24.90 -29.50
N GLU A 280 25.45 -24.98 -28.66
CA GLU A 280 24.75 -26.24 -28.36
C GLU A 280 24.00 -26.81 -29.58
N LEU A 281 23.40 -25.96 -30.41
CA LEU A 281 22.78 -26.32 -31.69
C LEU A 281 23.83 -26.87 -32.68
N ALA A 282 24.98 -26.20 -32.81
CA ALA A 282 26.08 -26.64 -33.67
C ALA A 282 26.66 -27.99 -33.21
N ALA A 283 26.65 -28.24 -31.91
CA ALA A 283 27.05 -29.52 -31.32
C ALA A 283 25.96 -30.62 -31.41
N GLY A 284 24.80 -30.32 -32.01
CA GLY A 284 23.68 -31.26 -32.18
C GLY A 284 22.95 -31.61 -30.89
N ARG A 285 23.19 -30.89 -29.79
CA ARG A 285 22.55 -31.11 -28.49
C ARG A 285 21.22 -30.37 -28.33
N LEU A 286 20.99 -29.36 -29.17
CA LEU A 286 19.73 -28.61 -29.24
C LEU A 286 19.15 -28.64 -30.65
N THR A 287 17.84 -28.57 -30.73
CA THR A 287 17.11 -28.32 -31.97
C THR A 287 16.89 -26.81 -32.19
N VAL A 288 16.51 -26.43 -33.42
CA VAL A 288 16.20 -25.04 -33.75
C VAL A 288 15.00 -24.53 -32.95
N GLY A 289 13.95 -25.35 -32.80
CA GLY A 289 12.78 -25.01 -32.01
C GLY A 289 13.10 -24.81 -30.53
N GLN A 290 14.00 -25.61 -29.96
CA GLN A 290 14.46 -25.42 -28.58
C GLN A 290 15.23 -24.10 -28.42
N LEU A 291 16.09 -23.72 -29.37
CA LEU A 291 16.78 -22.43 -29.35
C LEU A 291 15.80 -21.26 -29.38
N ILE A 292 14.79 -21.31 -30.25
CA ILE A 292 13.73 -20.29 -30.33
C ILE A 292 12.94 -20.22 -29.02
N SER A 293 12.66 -21.37 -28.40
CA SER A 293 12.01 -21.43 -27.09
C SER A 293 12.83 -20.70 -26.03
N PHE A 294 14.15 -20.91 -25.98
CA PHE A 294 15.04 -20.24 -25.02
C PHE A 294 15.09 -18.72 -25.22
N VAL A 295 15.13 -18.25 -26.46
CA VAL A 295 15.06 -16.81 -26.77
C VAL A 295 13.73 -16.22 -26.30
N GLY A 296 12.61 -16.91 -26.55
CA GLY A 296 11.31 -16.47 -26.06
C GLY A 296 11.24 -16.39 -24.53
N TYR A 297 11.81 -17.38 -23.83
CA TYR A 297 11.87 -17.36 -22.37
C TYR A 297 12.76 -16.25 -21.81
N ALA A 298 13.88 -15.94 -22.49
CA ALA A 298 14.75 -14.83 -22.11
C ALA A 298 14.00 -13.49 -22.11
N ILE A 299 13.19 -13.26 -23.16
CA ILE A 299 12.36 -12.05 -23.30
C ILE A 299 11.25 -12.05 -22.24
N TYR A 300 10.57 -13.18 -22.03
CA TYR A 300 9.52 -13.30 -21.02
C TYR A 300 10.03 -13.01 -19.60
N MET A 301 11.27 -13.41 -19.29
CA MET A 301 11.86 -13.26 -17.96
C MET A 301 11.98 -11.82 -17.48
N LEU A 302 11.85 -10.86 -18.39
CA LEU A 302 11.85 -9.43 -18.06
C LEU A 302 10.60 -8.99 -17.27
N TRP A 303 9.47 -9.67 -17.46
CA TRP A 303 8.19 -9.32 -16.83
C TRP A 303 8.10 -9.70 -15.34
N PRO A 304 8.47 -10.93 -14.92
CA PRO A 304 8.53 -11.27 -13.50
C PRO A 304 9.43 -10.31 -12.71
N LEU A 305 10.56 -9.91 -13.30
CA LEU A 305 11.50 -8.98 -12.69
C LEU A 305 10.85 -7.64 -12.34
N GLN A 306 10.16 -7.02 -13.31
CA GLN A 306 9.40 -5.78 -13.10
C GLN A 306 8.31 -5.95 -12.03
N THR A 307 7.65 -7.11 -12.04
CA THR A 307 6.61 -7.42 -11.05
C THR A 307 7.15 -7.45 -9.62
N PHE A 308 8.35 -8.00 -9.41
CA PHE A 308 8.99 -7.99 -8.09
C PHE A 308 9.40 -6.58 -7.63
N PHE A 309 9.83 -5.71 -8.55
CA PHE A 309 10.09 -4.31 -8.23
C PHE A 309 8.82 -3.57 -7.81
N ASP A 310 7.75 -3.69 -8.59
CA ASP A 310 6.43 -3.13 -8.27
C ASP A 310 5.94 -3.62 -6.92
N PHE A 311 6.12 -4.91 -6.64
CA PHE A 311 5.77 -5.52 -5.36
C PHE A 311 6.50 -4.86 -4.21
N ALA A 312 7.82 -4.70 -4.30
CA ALA A 312 8.62 -4.08 -3.25
C ALA A 312 8.15 -2.65 -2.94
N GLN A 313 7.91 -1.83 -3.98
CA GLN A 313 7.46 -0.45 -3.82
C GLN A 313 6.05 -0.37 -3.20
N LYS A 314 5.08 -1.10 -3.76
CA LYS A 314 3.69 -1.11 -3.25
C LYS A 314 3.61 -1.68 -1.84
N TRP A 315 4.44 -2.67 -1.51
CA TRP A 315 4.50 -3.24 -0.15
C TRP A 315 4.99 -2.23 0.90
N ILE A 316 5.97 -1.39 0.55
CA ILE A 316 6.44 -0.30 1.44
C ILE A 316 5.31 0.71 1.65
N ASN A 317 4.64 1.15 0.58
CA ASN A 317 3.52 2.08 0.68
C ASN A 317 2.36 1.49 1.53
N GLY A 318 2.02 0.23 1.29
CA GLY A 318 1.02 -0.50 2.08
C GLY A 318 1.36 -0.57 3.56
N ARG A 319 2.65 -0.73 3.94
CA ARG A 319 3.08 -0.69 5.34
C ARG A 319 2.91 0.68 5.98
N VAL A 320 3.21 1.77 5.26
CA VAL A 320 3.02 3.14 5.76
C VAL A 320 1.53 3.45 5.95
N ALA A 321 0.71 3.14 4.94
CA ALA A 321 -0.74 3.27 4.99
C ALA A 321 -1.35 2.45 6.14
N ALA A 322 -0.87 1.22 6.35
CA ALA A 322 -1.28 0.37 7.46
C ALA A 322 -0.95 0.98 8.82
N GLY A 323 0.18 1.67 8.95
CA GLY A 323 0.55 2.39 10.16
C GLY A 323 -0.47 3.45 10.53
N LYS A 324 -0.76 4.38 9.61
CA LYS A 324 -1.78 5.43 9.80
C LYS A 324 -3.16 4.85 10.11
N THR A 325 -3.57 3.86 9.33
CA THR A 325 -4.87 3.20 9.49
C THR A 325 -5.00 2.50 10.84
N SER A 326 -3.96 1.78 11.27
CA SER A 326 -3.96 1.11 12.59
C SER A 326 -3.97 2.09 13.76
N ALA A 327 -3.28 3.24 13.62
CA ALA A 327 -3.30 4.30 14.61
C ALA A 327 -4.70 4.94 14.71
N LEU A 328 -5.35 5.21 13.58
CA LEU A 328 -6.71 5.77 13.52
C LEU A 328 -7.75 4.80 14.10
N LEU A 329 -7.81 3.57 13.59
CA LEU A 329 -8.81 2.57 14.00
C LEU A 329 -8.58 2.06 15.43
N GLY A 330 -7.34 2.13 15.92
CA GLY A 330 -6.96 1.74 17.27
C GLY A 330 -7.41 2.70 18.37
N GLN A 331 -7.91 3.89 18.03
CA GLN A 331 -8.38 4.86 19.00
C GLN A 331 -9.65 4.39 19.72
N ARG A 332 -9.58 4.39 21.05
CA ARG A 332 -10.70 4.03 21.92
C ARG A 332 -11.41 5.26 22.46
N ALA A 333 -12.73 5.15 22.56
CA ALA A 333 -13.51 6.08 23.34
C ALA A 333 -13.08 5.95 24.82
N PRO A 334 -12.83 7.07 25.53
CA PRO A 334 -12.41 7.05 26.92
C PRO A 334 -13.55 6.63 27.86
N TRP A 335 -14.80 6.68 27.40
CA TRP A 335 -15.95 6.35 28.22
C TRP A 335 -16.23 4.85 28.23
N PRO A 336 -16.43 4.23 29.41
CA PRO A 336 -16.81 2.84 29.51
C PRO A 336 -18.17 2.62 28.87
N ARG A 337 -18.28 1.58 28.04
CA ARG A 337 -19.56 1.14 27.49
C ARG A 337 -20.35 0.50 28.63
N ARG A 338 -21.38 1.18 29.13
CA ARG A 338 -22.34 0.62 30.10
C ARG A 338 -23.64 0.33 29.35
N GLU A 339 -24.01 -0.94 29.30
CA GLU A 339 -25.28 -1.41 28.73
C GLU A 339 -26.42 -1.29 29.77
N ALA A 340 -26.55 -0.11 30.37
CA ALA A 340 -27.70 0.16 31.24
C ALA A 340 -28.85 0.66 30.36
N SER A 341 -30.00 -0.01 30.39
CA SER A 341 -31.21 0.53 29.76
C SER A 341 -31.63 1.77 30.52
N VAL A 342 -31.55 2.91 29.86
CA VAL A 342 -32.02 4.17 30.43
C VAL A 342 -33.53 4.24 30.23
N GLY A 343 -34.29 4.48 31.30
CA GLY A 343 -35.74 4.68 31.22
C GLY A 343 -36.10 5.94 30.40
N PRO A 344 -37.39 6.15 30.06
CA PRO A 344 -37.80 7.25 29.18
C PRO A 344 -37.54 8.64 29.75
N ASN A 345 -37.52 8.78 31.09
CA ASN A 345 -37.32 10.05 31.80
C ASN A 345 -36.20 9.89 32.85
N PRO A 346 -34.93 9.80 32.43
CA PRO A 346 -33.83 9.62 33.35
C PRO A 346 -33.46 10.94 34.03
N ARG A 347 -33.21 10.87 35.33
CA ARG A 347 -32.58 11.96 36.07
C ARG A 347 -31.08 11.98 35.79
N LEU A 348 -30.55 13.10 35.32
CA LEU A 348 -29.10 13.25 35.08
C LEU A 348 -28.45 13.80 36.34
N VAL A 349 -27.35 13.18 36.78
CA VAL A 349 -26.61 13.60 37.98
C VAL A 349 -25.13 13.71 37.64
N ASP A 350 -24.53 14.87 37.86
CA ASP A 350 -23.07 15.05 37.82
C ASP A 350 -22.50 14.85 39.22
N ALA A 351 -21.77 13.75 39.42
CA ALA A 351 -21.22 13.39 40.73
C ALA A 351 -20.15 14.38 41.25
N ALA A 352 -19.50 15.14 40.36
CA ALA A 352 -18.44 16.08 40.74
C ALA A 352 -18.99 17.41 41.27
N SER A 353 -20.03 17.95 40.64
CA SER A 353 -20.68 19.21 41.07
C SER A 353 -21.90 19.00 41.97
N GLY A 354 -22.45 17.78 41.99
CA GLY A 354 -23.73 17.49 42.66
C GLY A 354 -24.96 17.99 41.89
N VAL A 355 -24.79 18.55 40.68
CA VAL A 355 -25.91 19.06 39.88
C VAL A 355 -26.82 17.92 39.43
N VAL A 356 -28.12 18.13 39.61
CA VAL A 356 -29.18 17.20 39.24
C VAL A 356 -30.10 17.88 38.21
N VAL A 357 -30.31 17.23 37.08
CA VAL A 357 -31.28 17.65 36.05
C VAL A 357 -32.46 16.69 36.10
N GLU A 358 -33.61 17.21 36.52
CA GLU A 358 -34.87 16.47 36.57
C GLU A 358 -35.53 16.42 35.18
N PRO A 359 -36.19 15.30 34.83
CA PRO A 359 -36.85 15.16 33.55
C PRO A 359 -38.00 16.18 33.39
N GLY A 360 -38.11 16.77 32.20
CA GLY A 360 -39.16 17.73 31.86
C GLY A 360 -38.91 19.16 32.36
N GLN A 361 -37.76 19.44 32.97
CA GLN A 361 -37.39 20.78 33.45
C GLN A 361 -36.28 21.39 32.60
N PHE A 362 -36.30 22.72 32.47
CA PHE A 362 -35.21 23.50 31.88
C PHE A 362 -34.35 24.10 33.00
N LEU A 363 -33.13 23.58 33.17
CA LEU A 363 -32.19 24.05 34.18
C LEU A 363 -31.30 25.16 33.59
N GLY A 364 -31.37 26.37 34.14
CA GLY A 364 -30.43 27.45 33.87
C GLY A 364 -29.22 27.38 34.80
N ILE A 365 -28.01 27.35 34.24
CA ILE A 365 -26.75 27.39 35.01
C ILE A 365 -26.18 28.80 34.93
N VAL A 366 -25.94 29.43 36.07
CA VAL A 366 -25.27 30.74 36.17
C VAL A 366 -23.97 30.56 36.93
N SER A 367 -22.87 30.97 36.33
CA SER A 367 -21.54 30.88 36.92
C SER A 367 -20.81 32.20 36.69
N ALA A 368 -20.04 32.65 37.68
CA ALA A 368 -19.11 33.77 37.52
C ALA A 368 -17.92 33.39 36.63
N ASP A 369 -17.58 32.10 36.57
CA ASP A 369 -16.56 31.52 35.70
C ASP A 369 -17.22 30.74 34.54
N PRO A 370 -17.11 31.21 33.28
CA PRO A 370 -17.63 30.52 32.12
C PRO A 370 -17.09 29.09 31.96
N ASP A 371 -15.82 28.85 32.33
CA ASP A 371 -15.15 27.56 32.13
C ASP A 371 -15.73 26.49 33.06
N ALA A 372 -16.13 26.87 34.28
CA ALA A 372 -16.80 25.96 35.22
C ALA A 372 -18.16 25.46 34.68
N SER A 373 -18.92 26.35 34.02
CA SER A 373 -20.20 25.98 33.40
C SER A 373 -20.00 25.12 32.14
N ALA A 374 -18.99 25.41 31.33
CA ALA A 374 -18.61 24.59 30.19
C ALA A 374 -18.14 23.19 30.62
N ALA A 375 -17.30 23.09 31.65
CA ALA A 375 -16.82 21.83 32.19
C ALA A 375 -17.95 20.94 32.74
N LEU A 376 -18.99 21.54 33.33
CA LEU A 376 -20.19 20.81 33.77
C LEU A 376 -20.96 20.23 32.57
N VAL A 377 -21.19 21.04 31.53
CA VAL A 377 -21.83 20.60 30.28
C VAL A 377 -21.01 19.50 29.61
N ASP A 378 -19.69 19.61 29.60
CA ASP A 378 -18.79 18.60 29.03
C ASP A 378 -18.84 17.27 29.78
N ARG A 379 -18.96 17.29 31.11
CA ARG A 379 -19.11 16.07 31.92
C ARG A 379 -20.47 15.40 31.71
N ILE A 380 -21.56 16.16 31.75
CA ILE A 380 -22.93 15.64 31.56
C ILE A 380 -23.12 15.12 30.13
N GLY A 381 -22.69 15.91 29.14
CA GLY A 381 -22.76 15.57 27.72
C GLY A 381 -21.69 14.58 27.26
N ARG A 382 -20.70 14.28 28.11
CA ARG A 382 -19.50 13.49 27.77
C ARG A 382 -18.79 14.02 26.52
N TYR A 383 -18.67 15.35 26.39
CA TYR A 383 -17.95 16.00 25.29
C TYR A 383 -16.44 16.07 25.52
N LEU A 384 -15.96 15.92 26.74
CA LEU A 384 -14.54 15.77 27.03
C LEU A 384 -14.36 14.62 28.03
N PRO A 385 -13.23 13.89 27.98
CA PRO A 385 -12.87 13.05 29.10
C PRO A 385 -12.79 13.96 30.33
N SER A 386 -13.53 13.67 31.39
CA SER A 386 -13.34 14.39 32.65
C SER A 386 -11.87 14.27 33.04
N MET A 387 -11.17 15.41 33.14
CA MET A 387 -9.77 15.53 33.53
C MET A 387 -9.60 15.20 35.03
N SER A 388 -10.14 14.07 35.50
CA SER A 388 -9.93 13.56 36.86
C SER A 388 -8.74 12.58 36.89
N GLY A 389 -7.73 12.87 36.09
CA GLY A 389 -6.43 12.24 36.10
C GLY A 389 -5.44 13.34 35.77
N THR A 390 -4.68 13.76 36.78
CA THR A 390 -3.58 14.75 36.73
C THR A 390 -2.92 14.80 35.36
N PHE A 391 -3.21 15.86 34.63
CA PHE A 391 -2.41 16.32 33.52
C PHE A 391 -1.20 17.03 34.11
N ASP A 392 -0.08 16.32 34.13
CA ASP A 392 1.24 16.92 34.17
C ASP A 392 1.60 17.20 32.69
N GLU A 393 0.94 18.20 32.08
CA GLU A 393 0.87 18.35 30.62
C GLU A 393 1.98 19.19 30.00
N ASP A 394 2.85 19.85 30.78
CA ASP A 394 3.70 20.88 30.19
C ASP A 394 5.16 20.48 29.87
N ASN A 395 5.54 19.19 29.84
CA ASN A 395 6.97 18.91 29.54
C ASN A 395 7.37 17.62 28.80
N GLU A 396 6.48 16.71 28.41
CA GLU A 396 6.93 15.48 27.71
C GLU A 396 7.03 15.62 26.19
N GLU A 397 6.29 16.54 25.56
CA GLU A 397 6.25 16.64 24.09
C GLU A 397 7.50 17.31 23.48
N SER A 398 8.31 18.02 24.28
CA SER A 398 9.55 18.65 23.82
C SER A 398 10.82 17.79 24.03
N LEU A 399 10.73 16.69 24.79
CA LEU A 399 11.90 15.92 25.23
C LEU A 399 12.14 14.69 24.35
N LYS A 400 13.27 14.66 23.63
CA LYS A 400 13.73 13.49 22.86
C LYS A 400 14.95 12.82 23.51
N GLY A 401 15.01 11.48 23.40
CA GLY A 401 16.20 10.70 23.75
C GLY A 401 16.38 10.47 25.26
N ARG A 402 17.54 10.88 25.80
CA ARG A 402 17.99 10.55 27.17
C ARG A 402 17.16 11.26 28.25
N ALA A 403 16.71 12.49 27.98
CA ALA A 403 15.88 13.29 28.88
C ALA A 403 14.51 12.66 29.17
N LEU A 404 13.87 12.04 28.16
CA LEU A 404 12.60 11.32 28.34
C LEU A 404 12.75 10.09 29.25
N ARG A 405 13.91 9.42 29.22
CA ARG A 405 14.18 8.25 30.08
C ARG A 405 14.40 8.65 31.54
N GLU A 406 15.03 9.78 31.79
CA GLU A 406 15.24 10.31 33.14
C GLU A 406 13.94 10.85 33.75
N ALA A 407 13.12 11.56 32.96
CA ALA A 407 11.78 11.99 33.37
C ALA A 407 10.92 10.80 33.80
N ARG A 408 10.87 9.73 32.99
CA ARG A 408 10.14 8.51 33.35
C ARG A 408 10.66 7.86 34.63
N ARG A 409 11.98 7.76 34.83
CA ARG A 409 12.56 7.19 36.06
C ARG A 409 12.20 8.00 37.31
N ALA A 410 12.21 9.33 37.21
CA ALA A 410 11.79 10.19 38.31
C ALA A 410 10.30 10.02 38.65
N THR A 411 9.44 9.88 37.64
CA THR A 411 8.00 9.64 37.84
C THR A 411 7.73 8.27 38.47
N TYR A 412 8.48 7.23 38.08
CA TYR A 412 8.39 5.91 38.73
C TYR A 412 8.87 5.93 40.19
N ALA A 413 9.97 6.62 40.49
CA ALA A 413 10.46 6.78 41.86
C ALA A 413 9.47 7.55 42.77
N ARG A 414 8.80 8.58 42.25
CA ARG A 414 7.74 9.31 42.98
C ARG A 414 6.52 8.43 43.24
N ARG A 415 6.16 7.53 42.32
CA ARG A 415 5.07 6.57 42.51
C ARG A 415 5.41 5.50 43.55
N GLU A 416 6.64 5.00 43.58
CA GLU A 416 7.11 4.10 44.64
C GLU A 416 7.14 4.78 46.01
N ALA A 417 7.56 6.06 46.08
CA ALA A 417 7.56 6.81 47.34
C ALA A 417 6.14 7.05 47.89
N ARG A 418 5.16 7.34 47.01
CA ARG A 418 3.74 7.42 47.41
C ARG A 418 3.19 6.07 47.86
N ALA A 419 3.49 4.98 47.14
CA ALA A 419 3.04 3.64 47.51
C ALA A 419 3.62 3.16 48.85
N ARG A 420 4.79 3.67 49.28
CA ARG A 420 5.37 3.42 50.61
C ARG A 420 4.84 4.35 51.71
N ALA A 421 4.20 5.45 51.35
CA ALA A 421 3.55 6.36 52.31
C ALA A 421 2.10 5.94 52.58
N ASP A 422 1.48 5.24 51.62
CA ASP A 422 0.12 4.70 51.71
C ASP A 422 0.07 3.26 52.28
N ALA A 423 1.21 2.67 52.65
CA ALA A 423 1.36 1.36 53.29
C ALA A 423 1.94 1.52 54.70
#